data_AF-A0A7F5RAP2-F1
#
_entry.id   AF-A0A7F5RAP2-F1
#
_cell.length_a   1.000
_cell.length_b   1.000
_cell.length_c   1.000
_cell.angle_alpha   90.00
_cell.angle_beta   90.00
_cell.angle_gamma   90.00
#
_symmetry.space_group_name_H-M   'P 1'
#
loop_
_entity.id
_entity.type
_entity.pdbx_description
1 polymer ?
#
loop_
_entity_poly.entity_id
_entity_poly.type
_entity_poly.pdbx_seq_one_letter_code
_entity_poly.pdbx_strand_id
1 'polypeptide(L)'
;MFETEDYTCSSCHETCGTCHGSNSTQCISCELGRYWHEGQCLKDCPAHHYADTVQKECVECPPGCSECNKTTCISCLDDWQINSKGRCVPHGSEKCGTDQYIDGGNCKPCHSTCETCDGPTEHTCLSCANPLILQGTHCVAECEKGSFHDKMSRTCEPCYHTCQECVSKTNCSICTNGLLLQGGECRASCAAGYYSDRGVCTRCYLSCETCSGPGHDQCVSCPPKWQLAGGECRPDCPDGYYKTDYGCQKCHYSCRNCQGCKNQADKRRINVQAYLLSAQPVSTFQLVNPFNFMTGIAIIACLCVVVLFVTIFIILQVSNIKLFTNITHIQF
;
A
#
# COMPACT_ATOMS: atom_id res chain seq x y z
N MET A 1 -10.23 -0.15 -12.68
CA MET A 1 -9.59 1.17 -12.92
C MET A 1 -8.92 1.62 -11.63
N PHE A 2 -7.87 2.42 -11.73
CA PHE A 2 -7.13 2.97 -10.60
C PHE A 2 -6.83 4.46 -10.85
N GLU A 3 -6.55 5.20 -9.79
CA GLU A 3 -6.19 6.62 -9.85
C GLU A 3 -4.68 6.77 -10.05
N THR A 4 -4.29 7.65 -10.99
CA THR A 4 -2.89 7.97 -11.31
C THR A 4 -2.39 9.17 -10.51
N GLU A 5 -1.08 9.41 -10.50
CA GLU A 5 -0.48 10.57 -9.81
C GLU A 5 -1.03 11.93 -10.31
N ASP A 6 -1.50 11.97 -11.55
CA ASP A 6 -2.13 13.15 -12.15
C ASP A 6 -3.65 13.26 -11.86
N TYR A 7 -4.16 12.50 -10.89
CA TYR A 7 -5.59 12.44 -10.53
C TYR A 7 -6.52 12.02 -11.68
N THR A 8 -5.99 11.23 -12.62
CA THR A 8 -6.77 10.66 -13.73
C THR A 8 -7.00 9.16 -13.53
N CYS A 9 -8.10 8.63 -14.08
CA CYS A 9 -8.40 7.22 -14.00
C CYS A 9 -7.76 6.44 -15.16
N SER A 10 -7.04 5.37 -14.85
CA SER A 10 -6.50 4.42 -15.82
C SER A 10 -7.06 3.01 -15.62
N SER A 11 -7.07 2.19 -16.68
CA SER A 11 -7.55 0.80 -16.60
C SER A 11 -6.49 -0.13 -16.00
N CYS A 12 -6.96 -1.17 -15.34
CA CYS A 12 -6.09 -2.26 -14.90
C CYS A 12 -5.66 -3.12 -16.10
N HIS A 13 -4.63 -3.95 -15.91
CA HIS A 13 -4.36 -5.05 -16.82
C HIS A 13 -5.59 -5.98 -16.91
N GLU A 14 -5.81 -6.61 -18.06
CA GLU A 14 -6.96 -7.48 -18.35
C GLU A 14 -7.03 -8.78 -17.51
N THR A 15 -6.00 -9.06 -16.70
CA THR A 15 -5.99 -10.19 -15.78
C THR A 15 -6.37 -9.79 -14.37
N CYS A 16 -6.38 -8.49 -14.06
CA CYS A 16 -6.67 -7.96 -12.74
C CYS A 16 -8.14 -7.54 -12.65
N GLY A 17 -8.83 -7.98 -11.60
CA GLY A 17 -10.13 -7.42 -11.23
C GLY A 17 -9.99 -6.01 -10.64
N THR A 18 -9.01 -5.82 -9.75
CA THR A 18 -8.60 -4.52 -9.20
C THR A 18 -7.09 -4.41 -9.19
N CYS A 19 -6.57 -3.19 -9.19
CA CYS A 19 -5.14 -2.92 -9.35
C CYS A 19 -4.74 -1.61 -8.68
N HIS A 20 -3.44 -1.47 -8.41
CA HIS A 20 -2.81 -0.19 -8.04
C HIS A 20 -1.96 0.37 -9.20
N GLY A 21 -1.99 -0.28 -10.36
CA GLY A 21 -1.23 0.11 -11.54
C GLY A 21 -1.71 -0.65 -12.78
N SER A 22 -1.18 -0.30 -13.95
CA SER A 22 -1.60 -0.86 -15.23
C SER A 22 -0.89 -2.16 -15.61
N ASN A 23 0.19 -2.53 -14.92
CA ASN A 23 0.95 -3.75 -15.20
C ASN A 23 0.21 -5.00 -14.69
N SER A 24 0.41 -6.14 -15.34
CA SER A 24 -0.10 -7.46 -14.92
C SER A 24 0.42 -7.91 -13.56
N THR A 25 1.52 -7.33 -13.08
CA THR A 25 2.07 -7.59 -11.73
C THR A 25 1.54 -6.66 -10.64
N GLN A 26 0.68 -5.70 -11.01
CA GLN A 26 0.15 -4.68 -10.11
C GLN A 26 -1.32 -4.95 -9.74
N CYS A 27 -1.73 -6.22 -9.83
CA CYS A 27 -3.06 -6.66 -9.42
C CYS A 27 -3.19 -6.64 -7.89
N ILE A 28 -4.35 -6.19 -7.40
CA ILE A 28 -4.81 -6.32 -6.02
C ILE A 28 -5.79 -7.49 -5.90
N SER A 29 -6.55 -7.75 -6.97
CA SER A 29 -7.39 -8.94 -7.08
C SER A 29 -7.40 -9.43 -8.52
N CYS A 30 -7.65 -10.73 -8.70
CA CYS A 30 -7.70 -11.35 -10.01
C CYS A 30 -9.11 -11.35 -10.58
N GLU A 31 -9.19 -11.29 -11.91
CA GLU A 31 -10.44 -11.45 -12.64
C GLU A 31 -11.03 -12.86 -12.43
N LEU A 32 -12.31 -13.05 -12.74
CA LEU A 32 -13.00 -14.31 -12.53
C LEU A 32 -12.30 -15.48 -13.25
N GLY A 33 -12.11 -16.58 -12.53
CA GLY A 33 -11.43 -17.78 -13.06
C GLY A 33 -9.91 -17.68 -13.10
N ARG A 34 -9.31 -16.66 -12.46
CA ARG A 34 -7.86 -16.52 -12.27
C ARG A 34 -7.49 -16.52 -10.79
N TYR A 35 -6.25 -16.91 -10.52
CA TYR A 35 -5.67 -17.08 -9.18
C TYR A 35 -4.38 -16.28 -9.07
N TRP A 36 -4.21 -15.59 -7.95
CA TRP A 36 -3.00 -14.82 -7.68
C TRP A 36 -1.83 -15.76 -7.34
N HIS A 37 -0.67 -15.49 -7.93
CA HIS A 37 0.58 -16.16 -7.63
C HIS A 37 1.74 -15.20 -7.93
N GLU A 38 2.58 -14.93 -6.91
CA GLU A 38 3.78 -14.09 -7.03
C GLU A 38 3.57 -12.75 -7.77
N GLY A 39 2.46 -12.07 -7.48
CA GLY A 39 2.12 -10.78 -8.06
C GLY A 39 1.32 -10.84 -9.36
N GLN A 40 1.14 -12.01 -9.97
CA GLN A 40 0.42 -12.18 -11.23
C GLN A 40 -0.88 -12.96 -11.07
N CYS A 41 -1.82 -12.74 -12.00
CA CYS A 41 -3.10 -13.46 -12.04
C CYS A 41 -3.09 -14.55 -13.12
N LEU A 42 -2.86 -15.78 -12.71
CA LEU A 42 -2.74 -16.96 -13.57
C LEU A 42 -4.10 -17.64 -13.75
N LYS A 43 -4.29 -18.33 -14.88
CA LYS A 43 -5.51 -19.12 -15.11
C LYS A 43 -5.43 -20.47 -14.40
N ASP A 44 -4.26 -21.10 -14.49
CA ASP A 44 -3.94 -22.38 -13.88
C ASP A 44 -2.76 -22.17 -12.94
N CYS A 45 -2.80 -22.79 -11.76
CA CYS A 45 -1.71 -22.71 -10.79
C CYS A 45 -0.49 -23.52 -11.26
N PRO A 46 0.73 -23.08 -10.92
CA PRO A 46 1.94 -23.82 -11.24
C PRO A 46 1.98 -25.17 -10.52
N ALA A 47 2.93 -26.03 -10.91
CA ALA A 47 3.17 -27.29 -10.22
C ALA A 47 3.41 -27.06 -8.71
N HIS A 48 3.08 -28.06 -7.89
CA HIS A 48 3.15 -27.99 -6.43
C HIS A 48 2.21 -26.96 -5.79
N HIS A 49 1.23 -26.45 -6.53
CA HIS A 49 0.20 -25.56 -6.00
C HIS A 49 -1.19 -26.04 -6.40
N TYR A 50 -2.17 -25.76 -5.54
CA TYR A 50 -3.58 -25.92 -5.87
C TYR A 50 -4.27 -24.56 -5.93
N ALA A 51 -5.36 -24.51 -6.70
CA ALA A 51 -6.18 -23.31 -6.82
C ALA A 51 -7.15 -23.20 -5.63
N ASP A 52 -6.94 -22.25 -4.72
CA ASP A 52 -7.90 -21.93 -3.67
C ASP A 52 -9.02 -21.06 -4.27
N THR A 53 -10.20 -21.64 -4.47
CA THR A 53 -11.36 -20.96 -5.06
C THR A 53 -12.02 -19.94 -4.14
N VAL A 54 -11.70 -19.95 -2.83
CA VAL A 54 -12.21 -18.99 -1.86
C VAL A 54 -11.35 -17.73 -1.88
N GLN A 55 -10.03 -17.87 -1.79
CA GLN A 55 -9.10 -16.73 -1.84
C GLN A 55 -8.82 -16.24 -3.26
N LYS A 56 -9.00 -17.12 -4.26
CA LYS A 56 -8.51 -16.92 -5.62
C LYS A 56 -7.00 -16.74 -5.64
N GLU A 57 -6.29 -17.63 -4.95
CA GLU A 57 -4.82 -17.68 -4.86
C GLU A 57 -4.32 -19.09 -5.16
N CYS A 58 -3.10 -19.18 -5.66
CA CYS A 58 -2.38 -20.44 -5.76
C CYS A 58 -1.68 -20.71 -4.43
N VAL A 59 -2.06 -21.80 -3.76
CA VAL A 59 -1.55 -22.19 -2.45
C VAL A 59 -0.65 -23.41 -2.61
N GLU A 60 0.51 -23.39 -1.98
CA GLU A 60 1.47 -24.49 -2.01
C GLU A 60 0.86 -25.79 -1.46
N CYS A 61 1.24 -26.90 -2.07
CA CYS A 61 0.86 -28.22 -1.61
C CYS A 61 1.63 -28.61 -0.33
N PRO A 62 1.08 -29.54 0.47
CA PRO A 62 1.79 -30.07 1.63
C PRO A 62 3.17 -30.66 1.27
N PRO A 63 4.14 -30.70 2.21
CA PRO A 63 5.47 -31.22 1.95
C PRO A 63 5.47 -32.61 1.32
N GLY A 64 6.34 -32.82 0.32
CA GLY A 64 6.46 -34.08 -0.41
C GLY A 64 5.37 -34.33 -1.46
N CYS A 65 4.42 -33.41 -1.62
CA CYS A 65 3.30 -33.56 -2.54
C CYS A 65 3.57 -32.89 -3.91
N SER A 66 3.32 -33.60 -5.01
CA SER A 66 3.42 -33.06 -6.37
C SER A 66 2.10 -32.44 -6.84
N GLU A 67 0.97 -33.07 -6.53
CA GLU A 67 -0.37 -32.55 -6.80
C GLU A 67 -1.27 -32.74 -5.58
N CYS A 68 -2.06 -31.71 -5.24
CA CYS A 68 -2.91 -31.73 -4.06
C CYS A 68 -4.26 -31.05 -4.29
N ASN A 69 -5.20 -31.31 -3.39
CA ASN A 69 -6.43 -30.55 -3.22
C ASN A 69 -6.52 -30.14 -1.75
N LYS A 70 -6.16 -28.88 -1.46
CA LYS A 70 -6.04 -28.37 -0.10
C LYS A 70 -5.07 -29.21 0.73
N THR A 71 -5.55 -29.88 1.78
CA THR A 71 -4.74 -30.70 2.68
C THR A 71 -4.54 -32.14 2.17
N THR A 72 -5.27 -32.54 1.13
CA THR A 72 -5.20 -33.91 0.61
C THR A 72 -4.17 -33.96 -0.50
N CYS A 73 -3.14 -34.78 -0.33
CA CYS A 73 -2.21 -35.05 -1.40
C CYS A 73 -2.78 -36.11 -2.36
N ILE A 74 -2.68 -35.84 -3.66
CA ILE A 74 -3.16 -36.72 -4.73
C ILE A 74 -1.99 -37.59 -5.23
N SER A 75 -0.83 -36.98 -5.45
CA SER A 75 0.41 -37.64 -5.85
C SER A 75 1.61 -37.05 -5.12
N CYS A 76 2.59 -37.90 -4.80
CA CYS A 76 3.82 -37.47 -4.14
C CYS A 76 4.92 -37.11 -5.15
N LEU A 77 5.98 -36.47 -4.66
CA LEU A 77 7.24 -36.31 -5.39
C LEU A 77 7.92 -37.68 -5.61
N ASP A 78 8.90 -37.72 -6.51
CA ASP A 78 9.70 -38.93 -6.74
C ASP A 78 10.36 -39.40 -5.43
N ASP A 79 10.39 -40.72 -5.21
CA ASP A 79 10.86 -41.39 -3.98
C ASP A 79 10.01 -41.15 -2.71
N TRP A 80 8.83 -40.56 -2.86
CA TRP A 80 7.83 -40.42 -1.79
C TRP A 80 6.59 -41.28 -2.06
N GLN A 81 5.92 -41.69 -0.99
CA GLN A 81 4.69 -42.48 -1.07
C GLN A 81 3.63 -41.94 -0.12
N ILE A 82 2.36 -42.09 -0.48
CA ILE A 82 1.25 -41.68 0.37
C ILE A 82 1.06 -42.68 1.51
N ASN A 83 1.05 -42.20 2.73
CA ASN A 83 0.75 -43.02 3.91
C ASN A 83 -0.77 -43.19 4.10
N SER A 84 -1.17 -44.02 5.07
CA SER A 84 -2.58 -44.28 5.39
C SER A 84 -3.38 -43.05 5.85
N LYS A 85 -2.69 -41.94 6.18
CA LYS A 85 -3.28 -40.65 6.57
C LYS A 85 -3.33 -39.65 5.40
N GLY A 86 -3.01 -40.06 4.17
CA GLY A 86 -3.06 -39.21 2.99
C GLY A 86 -1.92 -38.18 2.87
N ARG A 87 -0.82 -38.36 3.62
CA ARG A 87 0.39 -37.52 3.53
C ARG A 87 1.51 -38.25 2.83
N CYS A 88 2.32 -37.52 2.09
CA CYS A 88 3.54 -38.07 1.52
C CYS A 88 4.60 -38.27 2.60
N VAL A 89 5.25 -39.43 2.58
CA VAL A 89 6.44 -39.75 3.37
C VAL A 89 7.48 -40.39 2.46
N PRO A 90 8.78 -40.31 2.77
CA PRO A 90 9.81 -41.00 2.00
C PRO A 90 9.54 -42.51 1.90
N HIS A 91 9.87 -43.13 0.77
CA HIS A 91 9.71 -44.57 0.58
C HIS A 91 10.49 -45.39 1.63
N GLY A 92 9.92 -46.48 2.11
CA GLY A 92 10.49 -47.30 3.19
C GLY A 92 10.13 -46.85 4.61
N SER A 93 9.54 -45.66 4.77
CA SER A 93 9.10 -45.14 6.08
C SER A 93 7.98 -45.97 6.72
N GLU A 94 7.31 -46.85 5.98
CA GLU A 94 6.26 -47.74 6.51
C GLU A 94 6.79 -48.75 7.55
N LYS A 95 8.11 -48.95 7.62
CA LYS A 95 8.77 -49.82 8.60
C LYS A 95 9.16 -49.08 9.89
N CYS A 96 9.04 -47.76 9.89
CA CYS A 96 9.44 -46.90 11.00
C CYS A 96 8.22 -46.42 11.80
N GLY A 97 8.46 -46.05 13.06
CA GLY A 97 7.47 -45.35 13.86
C GLY A 97 7.13 -43.98 13.26
N THR A 98 5.99 -43.40 13.65
CA THR A 98 5.58 -42.08 13.14
C THR A 98 6.51 -40.95 13.60
N ASP A 99 7.21 -41.15 14.72
CA ASP A 99 8.22 -40.28 15.33
C ASP A 99 9.65 -40.59 14.84
N GLN A 100 9.78 -41.31 13.73
CA GLN A 100 11.05 -41.73 13.16
C GLN A 100 11.09 -41.45 11.66
N TYR A 101 12.28 -41.20 11.14
CA TYR A 101 12.58 -41.13 9.71
C TYR A 101 13.52 -42.27 9.30
N ILE A 102 13.51 -42.62 8.01
CA ILE A 102 14.37 -43.66 7.45
C ILE A 102 15.70 -43.07 6.96
N ASP A 103 16.82 -43.66 7.39
CA ASP A 103 18.17 -43.28 6.95
C ASP A 103 19.04 -44.54 6.78
N GLY A 104 19.50 -44.78 5.55
CA GLY A 104 20.28 -45.98 5.22
C GLY A 104 19.59 -47.29 5.57
N GLY A 105 18.25 -47.34 5.51
CA GLY A 105 17.44 -48.50 5.86
C GLY A 105 17.18 -48.69 7.36
N ASN A 106 17.68 -47.79 8.22
CA ASN A 106 17.43 -47.82 9.66
C ASN A 106 16.47 -46.70 10.06
N CYS A 107 15.65 -46.94 11.07
CA CYS A 107 14.75 -45.94 11.62
C CYS A 107 15.48 -45.12 12.69
N LYS A 108 15.49 -43.80 12.54
CA LYS A 108 16.11 -42.85 13.48
C LYS A 108 15.05 -41.88 14.01
N PRO A 109 15.14 -41.44 15.27
CA PRO A 109 14.13 -40.57 15.86
C PRO A 109 14.13 -39.18 15.21
N CYS A 110 12.96 -38.56 15.14
CA CYS A 110 12.80 -37.18 14.74
C CYS A 110 13.46 -36.20 15.73
N HIS A 111 13.66 -34.96 15.27
CA HIS A 111 13.99 -33.87 16.19
C HIS A 111 12.90 -33.71 17.25
N SER A 112 13.29 -33.36 18.48
CA SER A 112 12.38 -33.31 19.65
C SER A 112 11.19 -32.36 19.53
N THR A 113 11.24 -31.39 18.61
CA THR A 113 10.14 -30.47 18.31
C THR A 113 9.12 -31.04 17.33
N CYS A 114 9.50 -32.04 16.53
CA CYS A 114 8.61 -32.68 15.57
C CYS A 114 7.82 -33.82 16.24
N GLU A 115 6.56 -33.99 15.85
CA GLU A 115 5.79 -35.21 16.11
C GLU A 115 6.01 -36.25 15.00
N THR A 116 6.17 -35.79 13.75
CA THR A 116 6.53 -36.60 12.59
C THR A 116 7.53 -35.84 11.72
N CYS A 117 8.41 -36.54 11.00
CA CYS A 117 9.49 -35.94 10.22
C CYS A 117 9.86 -36.78 9.00
N ASP A 118 10.54 -36.16 8.05
CA ASP A 118 11.20 -36.82 6.91
C ASP A 118 12.74 -36.76 7.01
N GLY A 119 13.28 -36.16 8.08
CA GLY A 119 14.71 -36.00 8.29
C GLY A 119 15.11 -35.69 9.74
N PRO A 120 16.42 -35.57 9.99
CA PRO A 120 16.97 -35.47 11.34
C PRO A 120 16.81 -34.10 12.01
N THR A 121 16.55 -33.05 11.23
CA THR A 121 16.68 -31.66 11.69
C THR A 121 15.35 -31.09 12.17
N GLU A 122 15.41 -29.95 12.87
CA GLU A 122 14.22 -29.18 13.23
C GLU A 122 13.50 -28.54 12.02
N HIS A 123 14.12 -28.57 10.84
CA HIS A 123 13.57 -28.06 9.57
C HIS A 123 13.03 -29.15 8.64
N THR A 124 12.91 -30.38 9.15
CA THR A 124 12.39 -31.55 8.43
C THR A 124 11.18 -32.14 9.17
N CYS A 125 10.38 -31.29 9.82
CA CYS A 125 9.15 -31.68 10.49
C CYS A 125 7.99 -31.73 9.49
N LEU A 126 7.17 -32.78 9.57
CA LEU A 126 5.90 -32.93 8.87
C LEU A 126 4.69 -32.67 9.79
N SER A 127 4.91 -32.71 11.10
CA SER A 127 3.97 -32.25 12.14
C SER A 127 4.73 -31.95 13.44
N CYS A 128 4.08 -31.24 14.35
CA CYS A 128 4.74 -30.71 15.54
C CYS A 128 4.24 -31.34 16.83
N ALA A 129 5.16 -31.53 17.78
CA ALA A 129 4.82 -31.91 19.13
C ALA A 129 3.94 -30.83 19.79
N ASN A 130 2.93 -31.22 20.55
CA ASN A 130 2.05 -30.26 21.25
C ASN A 130 2.86 -29.49 22.32
N PRO A 131 2.77 -28.14 22.42
CA PRO A 131 1.81 -27.23 21.77
C PRO A 131 2.33 -26.47 20.55
N LEU A 132 3.41 -26.92 19.91
CA LEU A 132 4.02 -26.24 18.77
C LEU A 132 3.14 -26.32 17.51
N ILE A 133 3.34 -25.36 16.61
CA ILE A 133 2.59 -25.13 15.38
C ILE A 133 3.53 -25.35 14.20
N LEU A 134 3.07 -26.02 13.15
CA LEU A 134 3.88 -26.28 11.95
C LEU A 134 3.90 -25.05 11.04
N GLN A 135 5.08 -24.53 10.73
CA GLN A 135 5.29 -23.49 9.74
C GLN A 135 6.23 -24.00 8.64
N GLY A 136 5.71 -24.23 7.44
CA GLY A 136 6.44 -24.93 6.39
C GLY A 136 6.87 -26.33 6.86
N THR A 137 8.16 -26.50 7.11
CA THR A 137 8.77 -27.76 7.57
C THR A 137 9.41 -27.69 8.96
N HIS A 138 9.09 -26.67 9.77
CA HIS A 138 9.61 -26.52 11.13
C HIS A 138 8.52 -26.15 12.13
N CYS A 139 8.82 -26.31 13.42
CA CYS A 139 7.85 -26.13 14.50
C CYS A 139 8.13 -24.86 15.30
N VAL A 140 7.13 -24.00 15.45
CA VAL A 140 7.22 -22.70 16.13
C VAL A 140 6.18 -22.61 17.26
N ALA A 141 6.45 -21.76 18.26
CA ALA A 141 5.48 -21.49 19.32
C ALA A 141 4.40 -20.49 18.89
N GLU A 142 4.73 -19.58 17.97
CA GLU A 142 3.85 -18.58 17.40
C GLU A 142 4.22 -18.39 15.93
N CYS A 143 3.23 -18.15 15.08
CA CYS A 143 3.45 -17.94 13.66
C CYS A 143 4.21 -16.64 13.41
N GLU A 144 5.11 -16.66 12.43
CA GLU A 144 5.79 -15.45 12.00
C GLU A 144 4.83 -14.44 11.37
N LYS A 145 5.26 -13.17 11.33
CA LYS A 145 4.51 -12.10 10.66
C LYS A 145 4.23 -12.47 9.21
N GLY A 146 3.03 -12.16 8.74
CA GLY A 146 2.56 -12.56 7.41
C GLY A 146 1.84 -13.92 7.40
N SER A 147 1.70 -14.58 8.55
CA SER A 147 0.92 -15.81 8.71
C SER A 147 0.04 -15.75 9.97
N PHE A 148 -0.97 -16.60 10.04
CA PHE A 148 -1.84 -16.77 11.20
C PHE A 148 -1.97 -18.25 11.58
N HIS A 149 -2.22 -18.54 12.85
CA HIS A 149 -2.40 -19.92 13.33
C HIS A 149 -3.80 -20.43 12.96
N ASP A 150 -3.87 -21.37 12.00
CA ASP A 150 -5.07 -22.16 11.80
C ASP A 150 -5.14 -23.28 12.84
N LYS A 151 -6.04 -23.08 13.81
CA LYS A 151 -6.25 -24.02 14.92
C LYS A 151 -6.79 -25.37 14.48
N MET A 152 -7.43 -25.46 13.31
CA MET A 152 -7.99 -26.72 12.79
C MET A 152 -6.87 -27.65 12.30
N SER A 153 -5.96 -27.12 11.49
CA SER A 153 -4.80 -27.84 10.94
C SER A 153 -3.60 -27.85 11.88
N ARG A 154 -3.54 -26.93 12.86
CA ARG A 154 -2.36 -26.62 13.69
C ARG A 154 -1.14 -26.24 12.83
N THR A 155 -1.40 -25.45 11.80
CA THR A 155 -0.39 -24.91 10.88
C THR A 155 -0.42 -23.39 10.89
N CYS A 156 0.70 -22.78 10.53
CA CYS A 156 0.77 -21.37 10.20
C CYS A 156 0.39 -21.20 8.72
N GLU A 157 -0.74 -20.56 8.48
CA GLU A 157 -1.25 -20.30 7.13
C GLU A 157 -0.91 -18.86 6.73
N PRO A 158 -0.47 -18.63 5.48
CA PRO A 158 -0.13 -17.29 5.04
C PRO A 158 -1.37 -16.38 4.99
N CYS A 159 -1.13 -15.09 5.25
CA CYS A 159 -2.13 -14.05 5.05
C CYS A 159 -2.46 -13.90 3.55
N TYR A 160 -3.63 -13.32 3.26
CA TYR A 160 -4.00 -12.92 1.90
C TYR A 160 -2.94 -11.97 1.32
N HIS A 161 -2.56 -12.07 0.03
CA HIS A 161 -1.38 -11.37 -0.52
C HIS A 161 -1.39 -9.83 -0.39
N THR A 162 -2.56 -9.22 -0.20
CA THR A 162 -2.71 -7.77 0.04
C THR A 162 -2.46 -7.36 1.49
N CYS A 163 -2.19 -8.35 2.36
CA CYS A 163 -2.07 -8.19 3.79
C CYS A 163 -0.65 -8.51 4.27
N GLN A 164 -0.06 -7.59 5.02
CA GLN A 164 1.23 -7.78 5.68
C GLN A 164 1.08 -8.53 7.00
N GLU A 165 0.03 -8.26 7.78
CA GLU A 165 -0.28 -8.97 9.03
C GLU A 165 -1.79 -9.20 9.15
N CYS A 166 -2.20 -10.43 9.49
CA CYS A 166 -3.61 -10.82 9.58
C CYS A 166 -3.91 -11.56 10.88
N VAL A 167 -5.16 -11.47 11.32
CA VAL A 167 -5.70 -12.24 12.45
C VAL A 167 -6.27 -13.57 11.97
N SER A 168 -6.81 -13.57 10.75
CA SER A 168 -7.30 -14.77 10.08
C SER A 168 -7.23 -14.59 8.57
N LYS A 169 -7.52 -15.66 7.85
CA LYS A 169 -7.60 -15.71 6.38
C LYS A 169 -8.41 -14.57 5.74
N THR A 170 -9.43 -14.06 6.42
CA THR A 170 -10.34 -13.01 5.91
C THR A 170 -10.30 -11.73 6.74
N ASN A 171 -9.37 -11.61 7.70
CA ASN A 171 -9.29 -10.45 8.58
C ASN A 171 -7.85 -9.96 8.63
N CYS A 172 -7.54 -9.03 7.74
CA CYS A 172 -6.29 -8.31 7.71
C CYS A 172 -6.24 -7.24 8.80
N SER A 173 -5.07 -7.09 9.41
CA SER A 173 -4.80 -6.06 10.42
C SER A 173 -3.85 -4.97 9.93
N ILE A 174 -2.94 -5.31 9.01
CA ILE A 174 -2.00 -4.37 8.39
C ILE A 174 -1.91 -4.70 6.89
N CYS A 175 -2.22 -3.73 6.05
CA CYS A 175 -2.12 -3.90 4.60
C CYS A 175 -0.70 -3.76 4.09
N THR A 176 -0.42 -4.35 2.93
CA THR A 176 0.81 -4.05 2.20
C THR A 176 0.88 -2.57 1.80
N ASN A 177 2.10 -2.06 1.62
CA ASN A 177 2.32 -0.63 1.35
C ASN A 177 1.50 -0.14 0.14
N GLY A 178 0.87 1.03 0.30
CA GLY A 178 0.04 1.64 -0.73
C GLY A 178 -1.42 1.19 -0.74
N LEU A 179 -1.81 0.21 0.09
CA LEU A 179 -3.20 -0.18 0.28
C LEU A 179 -3.76 0.38 1.59
N LEU A 180 -5.08 0.49 1.64
CA LEU A 180 -5.84 1.05 2.75
C LEU A 180 -6.67 -0.04 3.41
N LEU A 181 -6.59 -0.12 4.74
CA LEU A 181 -7.36 -1.08 5.52
C LEU A 181 -8.81 -0.59 5.70
N GLN A 182 -9.78 -1.42 5.33
CA GLN A 182 -11.19 -1.16 5.58
C GLN A 182 -11.92 -2.46 5.92
N GLY A 183 -12.42 -2.58 7.15
CA GLY A 183 -13.25 -3.72 7.57
C GLY A 183 -12.54 -5.08 7.52
N GLY A 184 -11.23 -5.11 7.71
CA GLY A 184 -10.42 -6.34 7.62
C GLY A 184 -9.94 -6.67 6.20
N GLU A 185 -10.22 -5.82 5.21
CA GLU A 185 -9.75 -5.98 3.83
C GLU A 185 -8.87 -4.83 3.39
N CYS A 186 -7.93 -5.10 2.47
CA CYS A 186 -7.04 -4.11 1.90
C CYS A 186 -7.50 -3.70 0.51
N ARG A 187 -7.54 -2.39 0.25
CA ARG A 187 -8.07 -1.81 -1.00
C ARG A 187 -7.23 -0.64 -1.48
N ALA A 188 -7.29 -0.36 -2.78
CA ALA A 188 -6.57 0.78 -3.38
C ALA A 188 -7.09 2.14 -2.89
N SER A 189 -8.41 2.25 -2.74
CA SER A 189 -9.08 3.48 -2.33
C SER A 189 -10.22 3.15 -1.37
N CYS A 190 -10.54 4.08 -0.48
CA CYS A 190 -11.64 3.91 0.44
C CYS A 190 -12.98 3.87 -0.29
N ALA A 191 -13.96 3.13 0.28
CA ALA A 191 -15.32 3.20 -0.25
C ALA A 191 -15.90 4.61 -0.11
N ALA A 192 -16.92 4.92 -0.90
CA ALA A 192 -17.68 6.15 -0.77
C ALA A 192 -18.15 6.36 0.69
N GLY A 193 -18.07 7.61 1.16
CA GLY A 193 -18.36 7.96 2.56
C GLY A 193 -17.23 7.66 3.55
N TYR A 194 -16.03 7.34 3.07
CA TYR A 194 -14.83 7.17 3.88
C TYR A 194 -13.68 8.01 3.31
N TYR A 195 -12.78 8.45 4.19
CA TYR A 195 -11.53 9.10 3.83
C TYR A 195 -10.34 8.28 4.34
N SER A 196 -9.18 8.46 3.72
CA SER A 196 -7.95 7.81 4.17
C SER A 196 -7.33 8.57 5.34
N ASP A 197 -7.10 7.89 6.46
CA ASP A 197 -6.29 8.37 7.58
C ASP A 197 -5.19 7.35 7.88
N ARG A 198 -3.93 7.72 7.61
CA ARG A 198 -2.74 6.89 7.93
C ARG A 198 -2.85 5.42 7.51
N GLY A 199 -3.33 5.17 6.29
CA GLY A 199 -3.46 3.82 5.74
C GLY A 199 -4.74 3.07 6.15
N VAL A 200 -5.66 3.73 6.85
CA VAL A 200 -6.95 3.16 7.27
C VAL A 200 -8.10 4.00 6.73
N CYS A 201 -9.14 3.35 6.21
CA CYS A 201 -10.34 4.03 5.78
C CYS A 201 -11.25 4.35 6.95
N THR A 202 -11.38 5.64 7.26
CA THR A 202 -12.22 6.14 8.34
C THR A 202 -13.47 6.78 7.78
N ARG A 203 -14.61 6.57 8.43
CA ARG A 203 -15.89 7.06 7.94
C ARG A 203 -15.96 8.59 8.03
N CYS A 204 -16.55 9.21 7.01
CA CYS A 204 -16.89 10.63 7.04
C CYS A 204 -17.91 10.95 8.14
N TYR A 205 -17.95 12.22 8.54
CA TYR A 205 -19.00 12.74 9.40
C TYR A 205 -20.38 12.51 8.77
N LEU A 206 -21.41 12.27 9.59
CA LEU A 206 -22.72 11.78 9.15
C LEU A 206 -23.43 12.70 8.14
N SER A 207 -23.17 14.01 8.16
CA SER A 207 -23.77 14.96 7.22
C SER A 207 -23.04 15.03 5.86
N CYS A 208 -21.86 14.44 5.73
CA CYS A 208 -21.09 14.45 4.48
C CYS A 208 -21.41 13.21 3.63
N GLU A 209 -21.45 13.40 2.31
CA GLU A 209 -21.43 12.28 1.36
C GLU A 209 -19.99 11.82 1.09
N THR A 210 -19.09 12.78 0.85
CA THR A 210 -17.63 12.58 0.82
C THR A 210 -16.94 13.64 1.66
N CYS A 211 -15.75 13.36 2.16
CA CYS A 211 -15.02 14.23 3.07
C CYS A 211 -13.51 14.13 2.84
N SER A 212 -12.78 15.15 3.29
CA SER A 212 -11.31 15.16 3.34
C SER A 212 -10.77 14.86 4.75
N GLY A 213 -11.65 14.70 5.74
CA GLY A 213 -11.30 14.50 7.13
C GLY A 213 -12.51 14.17 8.01
N PRO A 214 -12.31 13.98 9.32
CA PRO A 214 -13.36 13.54 10.24
C PRO A 214 -14.35 14.63 10.66
N GLY A 215 -14.02 15.91 10.47
CA GLY A 215 -14.82 17.05 10.91
C GLY A 215 -16.12 17.22 10.11
N HIS A 216 -17.14 17.78 10.76
CA HIS A 216 -18.41 18.12 10.10
C HIS A 216 -18.27 19.26 9.07
N ASP A 217 -17.18 20.02 9.16
CA ASP A 217 -16.76 21.13 8.31
C ASP A 217 -15.68 20.71 7.28
N GLN A 218 -15.43 19.41 7.16
CA GLN A 218 -14.46 18.83 6.21
C GLN A 218 -15.16 18.00 5.13
N CYS A 219 -16.43 18.29 4.85
CA CYS A 219 -17.16 17.70 3.74
C CYS A 219 -16.62 18.23 2.40
N VAL A 220 -16.47 17.33 1.43
CA VAL A 220 -16.13 17.64 0.03
C VAL A 220 -17.40 17.62 -0.83
N SER A 221 -18.35 16.75 -0.51
CA SER A 221 -19.67 16.72 -1.14
C SER A 221 -20.75 16.37 -0.13
N CYS A 222 -21.98 16.74 -0.46
CA CYS A 222 -23.14 16.58 0.41
C CYS A 222 -24.16 15.59 -0.16
N PRO A 223 -24.95 14.93 0.71
CA PRO A 223 -26.05 14.07 0.27
C PRO A 223 -27.05 14.85 -0.61
N PRO A 224 -27.85 14.16 -1.43
CA PRO A 224 -28.83 14.80 -2.28
C PRO A 224 -29.73 15.78 -1.51
N LYS A 225 -29.98 16.96 -2.11
CA LYS A 225 -30.76 18.09 -1.56
C LYS A 225 -30.02 18.96 -0.54
N TRP A 226 -28.93 18.50 0.05
CA TRP A 226 -28.10 19.30 0.95
C TRP A 226 -27.14 20.21 0.16
N GLN A 227 -26.74 21.31 0.76
CA GLN A 227 -25.87 22.32 0.18
C GLN A 227 -24.55 22.37 0.94
N LEU A 228 -23.44 22.34 0.20
CA LEU A 228 -22.11 22.52 0.76
C LEU A 228 -21.88 24.02 1.02
N ALA A 229 -21.57 24.38 2.27
CA ALA A 229 -21.29 25.75 2.68
C ALA A 229 -20.04 25.76 3.57
N GLY A 230 -18.91 26.21 3.01
CA GLY A 230 -17.66 26.33 3.77
C GLY A 230 -17.16 25.00 4.37
N GLY A 231 -17.33 23.89 3.65
CA GLY A 231 -16.95 22.55 4.10
C GLY A 231 -18.01 21.84 4.95
N GLU A 232 -19.12 22.50 5.30
CA GLU A 232 -20.22 21.89 6.04
C GLU A 232 -21.42 21.62 5.13
N CYS A 233 -22.07 20.47 5.31
CA CYS A 233 -23.32 20.17 4.62
C CYS A 233 -24.52 20.67 5.41
N ARG A 234 -25.38 21.47 4.76
CA ARG A 234 -26.58 22.05 5.36
C ARG A 234 -27.83 21.82 4.50
N PRO A 235 -29.05 21.81 5.08
CA PRO A 235 -30.28 21.68 4.28
C PRO A 235 -30.52 22.85 3.30
N ASP A 236 -30.13 24.07 3.69
CA ASP A 236 -30.24 25.27 2.87
C ASP A 236 -29.03 26.20 3.10
N CYS A 237 -28.85 27.19 2.22
CA CYS A 237 -27.77 28.16 2.33
C CYS A 237 -28.02 29.16 3.48
N PRO A 238 -27.00 29.46 4.29
CA PRO A 238 -27.12 30.46 5.34
C PRO A 238 -27.29 31.88 4.78
N ASP A 239 -27.72 32.81 5.63
CA ASP A 239 -27.87 34.21 5.26
C ASP A 239 -26.59 34.78 4.62
N GLY A 240 -26.75 35.51 3.52
CA GLY A 240 -25.63 36.06 2.74
C GLY A 240 -24.99 35.08 1.75
N TYR A 241 -25.60 33.91 1.54
CA TYR A 241 -25.24 32.94 0.50
C TYR A 241 -26.42 32.64 -0.42
N TYR A 242 -26.14 32.20 -1.64
CA TYR A 242 -27.13 31.72 -2.59
C TYR A 242 -26.75 30.33 -3.14
N LYS A 243 -27.76 29.57 -3.55
CA LYS A 243 -27.60 28.20 -4.04
C LYS A 243 -27.09 28.17 -5.48
N THR A 244 -26.13 27.28 -5.74
CA THR A 244 -25.57 26.97 -7.07
C THR A 244 -25.46 25.45 -7.25
N ASP A 245 -25.08 25.01 -8.46
CA ASP A 245 -24.79 23.59 -8.73
C ASP A 245 -23.59 23.07 -7.92
N TYR A 246 -22.72 23.96 -7.42
CA TYR A 246 -21.54 23.64 -6.61
C TYR A 246 -21.75 23.91 -5.11
N GLY A 247 -23.01 24.10 -4.66
CA GLY A 247 -23.34 24.43 -3.28
C GLY A 247 -23.54 25.94 -3.05
N CYS A 248 -23.31 26.39 -1.81
CA CYS A 248 -23.57 27.75 -1.38
C CYS A 248 -22.42 28.69 -1.72
N GLN A 249 -22.71 29.72 -2.52
CA GLN A 249 -21.75 30.76 -2.89
C GLN A 249 -22.08 32.06 -2.14
N LYS A 250 -21.04 32.75 -1.66
CA LYS A 250 -21.21 34.00 -0.92
C LYS A 250 -21.72 35.09 -1.85
N CYS A 251 -22.69 35.86 -1.38
CA CYS A 251 -23.19 37.00 -2.13
C CYS A 251 -22.12 38.10 -2.17
N HIS A 252 -22.09 38.88 -3.26
CA HIS A 252 -21.20 40.03 -3.34
C HIS A 252 -21.50 40.99 -2.19
N TYR A 253 -20.48 41.59 -1.56
CA TYR A 253 -20.64 42.41 -0.35
C TYR A 253 -21.57 43.62 -0.55
N SER A 254 -21.75 44.07 -1.80
CA SER A 254 -22.67 45.16 -2.15
C SER A 254 -24.14 44.72 -2.26
N CYS A 255 -24.44 43.43 -2.11
CA CYS A 255 -25.78 42.88 -2.22
C CYS A 255 -26.45 42.78 -0.84
N ARG A 256 -27.59 43.48 -0.69
CA ARG A 256 -28.43 43.41 0.52
C ARG A 256 -29.40 42.21 0.51
N ASN A 257 -29.73 41.68 -0.67
CA ASN A 257 -30.49 40.44 -0.87
C ASN A 257 -29.95 39.72 -2.11
N CYS A 258 -29.62 38.43 -1.96
CA CYS A 258 -28.94 37.63 -2.98
C CYS A 258 -29.83 37.26 -4.18
N GLN A 259 -31.12 37.01 -3.96
CA GLN A 259 -32.05 36.58 -5.03
C GLN A 259 -32.30 37.66 -6.10
N GLY A 260 -32.01 38.94 -5.81
CA GLY A 260 -32.23 40.06 -6.74
C GLY A 260 -30.97 40.57 -7.44
N CYS A 261 -29.79 40.01 -7.16
CA CYS A 261 -28.54 40.53 -7.67
C CYS A 261 -28.24 40.06 -9.11
N LYS A 262 -28.45 40.94 -10.09
CA LYS A 262 -28.08 40.74 -11.51
C LYS A 262 -26.55 40.71 -11.77
N ASN A 263 -25.72 40.89 -10.74
CA ASN A 263 -24.27 41.06 -10.86
C ASN A 263 -23.47 39.76 -10.66
N GLN A 264 -24.10 38.60 -10.86
CA GLN A 264 -23.37 37.32 -10.91
C GLN A 264 -23.04 36.90 -12.35
N ALA A 265 -23.06 37.83 -13.31
CA ALA A 265 -22.31 37.69 -14.55
C ALA A 265 -20.95 38.35 -14.34
N ASP A 266 -20.06 37.66 -13.62
CA ASP A 266 -18.63 37.92 -13.76
C ASP A 266 -18.20 37.37 -15.13
N LYS A 267 -18.73 38.00 -16.20
CA LYS A 267 -17.91 38.17 -17.39
C LYS A 267 -16.77 39.01 -16.86
N ARG A 268 -15.59 38.40 -16.67
CA ARG A 268 -14.32 39.07 -16.86
C ARG A 268 -14.33 39.70 -18.27
N ARG A 269 -15.10 40.78 -18.45
CA ARG A 269 -14.84 41.76 -19.48
C ARG A 269 -13.64 42.49 -18.95
N ILE A 270 -12.47 41.96 -19.27
CA ILE A 270 -11.30 42.79 -19.48
C ILE A 270 -11.82 43.90 -20.39
N ASN A 271 -12.04 45.09 -19.84
CA ASN A 271 -12.32 46.25 -20.66
C ASN A 271 -10.99 46.59 -21.33
N VAL A 272 -10.72 45.95 -22.47
CA VAL A 272 -9.51 46.17 -23.26
C VAL A 272 -9.38 47.66 -23.61
N GLN A 273 -10.50 48.39 -23.72
CA GLN A 273 -10.53 49.83 -23.95
C GLN A 273 -10.05 50.66 -22.75
N ALA A 274 -10.28 50.22 -21.51
CA ALA A 274 -9.72 50.86 -20.32
C ALA A 274 -8.21 50.58 -20.19
N TYR A 275 -7.74 49.42 -20.64
CA TYR A 275 -6.31 49.08 -20.68
C TYR A 275 -5.56 49.83 -21.81
N LEU A 276 -6.22 50.08 -22.95
CA LEU A 276 -5.67 50.84 -24.08
C LEU A 276 -5.63 52.35 -23.81
N LEU A 277 -6.51 52.89 -22.95
CA LEU A 277 -6.47 54.29 -22.53
C LEU A 277 -5.42 54.57 -21.45
N SER A 278 -4.92 53.55 -20.75
CA SER A 278 -3.75 53.64 -19.86
C SER A 278 -2.43 53.33 -20.57
N ALA A 279 -2.44 52.91 -21.83
CA ALA A 279 -1.23 52.63 -22.60
C ALA A 279 -0.66 53.93 -23.19
N GLN A 280 0.00 54.73 -22.34
CA GLN A 280 0.95 55.72 -22.83
C GLN A 280 2.14 55.00 -23.48
N PRO A 281 2.70 55.53 -24.59
CA PRO A 281 3.84 54.92 -25.25
C PRO A 281 5.04 54.92 -24.30
N VAL A 282 5.58 53.73 -24.02
CA VAL A 282 6.82 53.55 -23.28
C VAL A 282 7.95 54.12 -24.13
N SER A 283 8.24 55.39 -23.90
CA SER A 283 9.50 56.00 -24.29
C SER A 283 10.59 55.34 -23.45
N THR A 284 11.68 55.00 -24.13
CA THR A 284 12.84 54.30 -23.61
C THR A 284 13.54 55.06 -22.50
N PHE A 285 13.09 54.98 -21.25
CA PHE A 285 13.93 55.28 -20.08
C PHE A 285 13.25 54.89 -18.75
N GLN A 286 13.93 54.03 -17.98
CA GLN A 286 13.84 53.86 -16.52
C GLN A 286 12.52 53.32 -15.91
N LEU A 287 12.42 52.00 -15.70
CA LEU A 287 11.66 51.44 -14.57
C LEU A 287 12.35 50.17 -14.04
N VAL A 288 13.22 50.34 -13.05
CA VAL A 288 13.80 49.24 -12.27
C VAL A 288 12.68 48.67 -11.39
N ASN A 289 12.20 47.47 -11.73
CA ASN A 289 11.14 46.80 -10.98
C ASN A 289 11.69 46.34 -9.61
N PRO A 290 11.18 46.84 -8.46
CA PRO A 290 11.73 46.50 -7.13
C PRO A 290 11.64 45.00 -6.80
N PHE A 291 10.74 44.26 -7.46
CA PHE A 291 10.63 42.82 -7.32
C PHE A 291 11.80 42.05 -7.96
N ASN A 292 12.30 42.51 -9.12
CA ASN A 292 13.44 41.88 -9.79
C ASN A 292 14.77 42.19 -9.09
N PHE A 293 14.85 43.31 -8.37
CA PHE A 293 16.00 43.65 -7.54
C PHE A 293 16.07 42.78 -6.28
N MET A 294 14.93 42.54 -5.63
CA MET A 294 14.86 41.67 -4.45
C MET A 294 15.14 40.20 -4.79
N THR A 295 14.65 39.69 -5.93
CA THR A 295 14.99 38.34 -6.40
C THR A 295 16.45 38.24 -6.83
N GLY A 296 16.99 39.28 -7.46
CA GLY A 296 18.41 39.37 -7.80
C GLY A 296 19.32 39.34 -6.55
N ILE A 297 19.01 40.13 -5.52
CA ILE A 297 19.74 40.13 -4.25
C ILE A 297 19.65 38.76 -3.57
N ALA A 298 18.48 38.12 -3.57
CA ALA A 298 18.31 36.79 -2.97
C ALA A 298 19.16 35.74 -3.68
N ILE A 299 19.23 35.77 -5.01
CA ILE A 299 20.07 34.85 -5.80
C ILE A 299 21.56 35.11 -5.53
N ILE A 300 21.99 36.37 -5.50
CA ILE A 300 23.37 36.75 -5.21
C ILE A 300 23.75 36.32 -3.79
N ALA A 301 22.88 36.55 -2.80
CA ALA A 301 23.10 36.13 -1.42
C ALA A 301 23.23 34.60 -1.31
N CYS A 302 22.36 33.83 -1.98
CA CYS A 302 22.47 32.38 -2.04
C CYS A 302 23.79 31.92 -2.68
N LEU A 303 24.21 32.53 -3.78
CA LEU A 303 25.48 32.20 -4.43
C LEU A 303 26.69 32.54 -3.54
N CYS A 304 26.67 33.65 -2.83
CA CYS A 304 27.72 34.00 -1.86
C CYS A 304 27.80 33.00 -0.70
N VAL A 305 26.65 32.53 -0.19
CA VAL A 305 26.59 31.50 0.86
C VAL A 305 27.18 30.18 0.35
N VAL A 306 26.82 29.75 -0.86
CA VAL A 306 27.38 28.52 -1.47
C VAL A 306 28.89 28.65 -1.65
N VAL A 307 29.39 29.79 -2.15
CA VAL A 307 30.83 30.03 -2.30
C VAL A 307 31.54 30.04 -0.95
N LEU A 308 30.94 30.62 0.09
CA LEU A 308 31.49 30.57 1.46
C LEU A 308 31.58 29.13 1.97
N PHE A 309 30.56 28.31 1.80
CA PHE A 309 30.63 26.91 2.20
C PHE A 309 31.68 26.12 1.43
N VAL A 310 31.80 26.33 0.12
CA VAL A 310 32.83 25.67 -0.70
C VAL A 310 34.24 26.12 -0.29
N THR A 311 34.45 27.40 -0.04
CA THR A 311 35.76 27.91 0.41
C THR A 311 36.12 27.41 1.81
N ILE A 312 35.17 27.38 2.75
CA ILE A 312 35.37 26.77 4.07
C ILE A 312 35.72 25.29 3.92
N PHE A 313 35.02 24.55 3.07
CA PHE A 313 35.30 23.14 2.84
C PHE A 313 36.71 22.94 2.26
N ILE A 314 37.11 23.73 1.26
CA ILE A 314 38.47 23.68 0.70
C ILE A 314 39.52 24.03 1.76
N ILE A 315 39.28 25.05 2.59
CA ILE A 315 40.19 25.41 3.69
C ILE A 315 40.29 24.26 4.69
N LEU A 316 39.19 23.62 5.08
CA LEU A 316 39.20 22.48 6.00
C LEU A 316 39.93 21.26 5.42
N GLN A 317 39.79 21.01 4.12
CA GLN A 317 40.54 19.97 3.41
C GLN A 317 42.04 20.30 3.38
N VAL A 318 42.43 21.54 3.03
CA VAL A 318 43.83 21.99 3.02
C VAL A 318 44.44 22.02 4.43
N SER A 319 43.65 22.35 5.45
CA SER A 319 44.04 22.34 6.86
C SER A 319 44.31 20.92 7.34
N ASN A 320 43.45 19.96 6.99
CA ASN A 320 43.68 18.53 7.25
C ASN A 320 44.95 18.02 6.56
N ILE A 321 45.19 18.45 5.30
CA ILE A 321 46.39 18.08 4.55
C ILE A 321 47.66 18.67 5.18
N LYS A 322 47.62 19.93 5.64
CA LYS A 322 48.73 20.57 6.38
C LYS A 322 48.98 19.94 7.76
N LEU A 323 47.92 19.48 8.44
CA LEU A 323 48.06 18.72 9.69
C LEU A 323 48.77 17.38 9.44
N PHE A 324 48.45 16.70 8.35
CA PHE A 324 49.11 15.46 7.94
C PHE A 324 50.58 15.65 7.53
N THR A 325 50.95 16.78 6.91
CA THR A 325 52.35 17.07 6.54
C THR A 325 53.22 17.55 7.70
N ASN A 326 52.64 18.14 8.76
CA ASN A 326 53.39 18.51 9.98
C ASN A 326 53.62 17.32 10.93
N ILE A 327 52.80 16.27 10.86
CA ILE A 327 53.00 15.04 11.67
C ILE A 327 54.14 14.19 11.10
N THR A 328 54.39 14.23 9.78
CA THR A 328 55.49 13.48 9.15
C THR A 328 56.87 14.12 9.29
N HIS A 329 56.99 15.32 9.88
CA HIS A 329 58.28 16.00 10.09
C HIS A 329 58.79 15.98 11.55
N ILE A 330 58.09 15.30 12.47
CA ILE A 330 58.49 15.12 13.90
C ILE A 330 59.00 13.68 14.18
N GLN A 331 59.10 12.82 13.17
CA GLN A 331 59.80 11.54 13.29
C GLN A 331 60.95 11.44 12.28
N PHE A 332 62.04 12.12 12.59
CA PHE A 332 63.41 11.70 12.31
C PHE A 332 64.33 12.22 13.42
#